data_AF-A0A7Y1UJQ3-F1
#
_entry.id   AF-A0A7Y1UJQ3-F1
#
_cell.length_a   1.000
_cell.length_b   1.000
_cell.length_c   1.000
_cell.angle_alpha   90.00
_cell.angle_beta   90.00
_cell.angle_gamma   90.00
#
_symmetry.space_group_name_H-M   'P 1'
#
loop_
_entity.id
_entity.type
_entity.pdbx_description
1 polymer ?
#
loop_
_entity_poly.entity_id
_entity_poly.type
_entity_poly.pdbx_seq_one_letter_code
_entity_poly.pdbx_strand_id
1 'polypeptide(L)'
;MHGAAGRVAGHRYWIAVVFFLLGMAPGFWVPILPNILKVRGLEWLIPIAFMAPPLASILSPLMFGASADQRISAEKLLGIL
;
A
#
# COMPACT_ATOMS: atom_id res chain seq x y z
N MET A 1 22.44 -16.75 20.12
CA MET A 1 21.89 -16.70 18.75
C MET A 1 20.70 -15.75 18.75
N HIS A 2 20.87 -14.48 18.36
CA HIS A 2 19.79 -13.48 18.28
C HIS A 2 20.04 -12.52 17.11
N GLY A 3 18.97 -12.22 16.37
CA GLY A 3 18.95 -11.80 14.97
C GLY A 3 19.55 -10.43 14.65
N ALA A 4 20.39 -10.41 13.63
CA ALA A 4 20.97 -9.22 13.01
C ALA A 4 20.00 -8.58 11.98
N ALA A 5 18.78 -8.23 12.39
CA ALA A 5 17.74 -7.66 11.51
C ALA A 5 17.35 -6.22 11.90
N GLY A 6 18.24 -5.46 12.53
CA GLY A 6 17.89 -4.21 13.23
C GLY A 6 18.46 -2.90 12.69
N ARG A 7 19.10 -2.84 11.52
CA ARG A 7 19.84 -1.62 11.08
C ARG A 7 19.51 -1.05 9.70
N VAL A 8 18.47 -1.53 9.02
CA VAL A 8 18.07 -0.99 7.70
C VAL A 8 16.86 -0.06 7.79
N ALA A 9 15.93 -0.32 8.71
CA ALA A 9 14.80 0.55 9.00
C ALA A 9 15.27 1.78 9.79
N GLY A 10 15.32 2.95 9.14
CA GLY A 10 15.66 4.24 9.78
C GLY A 10 16.67 5.11 9.03
N HIS A 11 17.26 4.64 7.94
CA HIS A 11 18.14 5.48 7.11
C HIS A 11 17.32 6.45 6.24
N ARG A 12 17.82 7.66 5.96
CA ARG A 12 17.10 8.71 5.18
C ARG A 12 16.56 8.23 3.82
N TYR A 13 17.22 7.26 3.20
CA TYR A 13 16.83 6.69 1.90
C TYR A 13 15.97 5.42 2.02
N TRP A 14 15.73 4.91 3.24
CA TRP A 14 14.94 3.70 3.46
C TRP A 14 13.51 3.85 2.93
N ILE A 15 12.90 5.02 3.13
CA ILE A 15 11.58 5.35 2.61
C ILE A 15 11.58 5.25 1.07
N ALA A 16 12.62 5.74 0.39
CA ALA A 16 12.74 5.62 -1.05
C ALA A 16 12.79 4.16 -1.52
N VAL A 17 13.52 3.29 -0.81
CA VAL A 17 13.55 1.85 -1.10
C VAL A 17 12.19 1.21 -0.87
N VAL A 18 11.50 1.55 0.22
CA VAL A 18 10.16 1.02 0.52
C VAL A 18 9.15 1.44 -0.54
N PHE A 19 9.11 2.72 -0.93
CA PHE A 19 8.22 3.20 -2.00
C PHE A 19 8.59 2.63 -3.37
N PHE A 20 9.88 2.45 -3.66
CA PHE A 20 10.33 1.80 -4.88
C PHE A 20 9.81 0.36 -4.97
N LEU A 21 10.01 -0.44 -3.92
CA LEU A 21 9.52 -1.83 -3.89
C LEU A 21 7.99 -1.90 -3.92
N LEU A 22 7.32 -0.98 -3.22
CA LEU A 22 5.86 -0.86 -3.23
C LEU A 22 5.31 -0.55 -4.63
N GLY A 23 5.95 0.35 -5.37
CA GLY A 23 5.57 0.72 -6.75
C GLY A 23 6.02 -0.28 -7.81
N MET A 24 7.10 -1.01 -7.56
CA MET A 24 7.63 -2.04 -8.45
C MET A 24 6.63 -3.18 -8.65
N ALA A 25 5.99 -3.63 -7.56
CA ALA A 25 5.00 -4.71 -7.61
C ALA A 25 3.85 -4.43 -8.62
N PRO A 26 3.09 -3.33 -8.52
CA PRO A 26 2.08 -2.99 -9.54
C PRO A 26 2.68 -2.70 -10.92
N GLY A 27 3.89 -2.13 -10.99
CA GLY A 27 4.58 -1.91 -12.27
C GLY A 27 4.80 -3.18 -13.10
N PHE A 28 4.97 -4.34 -12.44
CA PHE A 28 5.16 -5.61 -13.13
C PHE A 28 3.86 -6.23 -13.66
N TRP A 29 2.78 -6.24 -12.87
CA TRP A 29 1.59 -7.00 -13.23
C TRP A 29 0.53 -6.19 -13.97
N VAL A 30 0.42 -4.88 -13.73
CA VAL A 30 -0.59 -4.01 -14.36
C VAL A 30 -0.52 -4.04 -15.90
N PRO A 31 0.64 -3.90 -16.57
CA PRO A 31 0.70 -3.93 -18.04
C PRO A 31 0.52 -5.35 -18.62
N ILE A 32 0.78 -6.39 -17.83
CA ILE A 32 0.79 -7.79 -18.29
C ILE A 32 -0.58 -8.46 -18.15
N LEU A 33 -1.36 -8.07 -17.13
CA LEU A 33 -2.67 -8.61 -16.82
C LEU A 33 -3.66 -8.56 -18.00
N PRO A 34 -3.85 -7.43 -18.72
CA PRO A 34 -4.80 -7.37 -19.84
C PRO A 34 -4.40 -8.31 -20.97
N ASN A 35 -3.10 -8.48 -21.26
CA ASN A 35 -2.62 -9.40 -22.28
C ASN A 35 -2.95 -10.86 -21.93
N ILE A 36 -2.77 -11.27 -20.68
CA ILE A 36 -3.10 -12.62 -20.22
C ILE A 36 -4.61 -12.88 -20.26
N LEU A 37 -5.41 -11.91 -19.81
CA LEU A 37 -6.87 -11.99 -19.85
C LEU A 37 -7.39 -12.09 -21.29
N LYS A 38 -6.77 -11.36 -22.22
CA LYS A 38 -7.06 -11.42 -23.65
C LYS A 38 -6.83 -12.81 -24.24
N VAL A 39 -5.65 -13.38 -23.99
CA VAL A 39 -5.29 -14.74 -24.47
C VAL A 39 -6.20 -15.81 -23.89
N ARG A 40 -6.72 -15.61 -22.67
CA ARG A 40 -7.67 -16.53 -22.03
C ARG A 40 -9.14 -16.31 -22.42
N GLY A 41 -9.44 -15.33 -23.28
CA GLY A 41 -10.82 -15.00 -23.68
C GLY A 41 -11.64 -14.33 -22.56
N LEU A 42 -10.99 -13.80 -21.53
CA LEU A 42 -11.59 -13.20 -20.33
C LEU A 42 -11.53 -11.67 -20.36
N GLU A 43 -11.60 -11.07 -21.56
CA GLU A 43 -11.49 -9.62 -21.76
C GLU A 43 -12.51 -8.82 -20.94
N TRP A 44 -13.68 -9.39 -20.68
CA TRP A 44 -14.74 -8.78 -19.88
C TRP A 44 -14.35 -8.55 -18.40
N LEU A 45 -13.38 -9.29 -17.87
CA LEU A 45 -12.86 -9.07 -16.50
C LEU A 45 -11.87 -7.93 -16.40
N ILE A 46 -11.28 -7.47 -17.53
CA ILE A 46 -10.30 -6.38 -17.54
C ILE A 46 -10.84 -5.12 -16.84
N PRO A 47 -12.01 -4.56 -17.20
CA PRO A 47 -12.52 -3.37 -16.53
C PRO A 47 -12.75 -3.58 -15.03
N ILE A 48 -13.22 -4.75 -14.61
CA ILE A 48 -13.46 -5.07 -13.19
C ILE A 48 -12.13 -5.11 -12.42
N ALA A 49 -11.11 -5.78 -12.97
CA ALA A 49 -9.79 -5.91 -12.36
C ALA A 49 -9.10 -4.53 -12.20
N PHE A 50 -9.30 -3.63 -13.16
CA PHE A 50 -8.74 -2.28 -13.12
C PHE A 50 -9.57 -1.28 -12.29
N MET A 51 -10.80 -1.64 -11.89
CA MET A 51 -11.64 -0.84 -11.00
C MET A 51 -11.32 -1.06 -9.52
N ALA A 52 -10.73 -2.21 -9.16
CA ALA A 52 -10.40 -2.52 -7.78
C ALA A 52 -9.34 -1.57 -7.16
N PRO A 53 -8.23 -1.20 -7.84
CA PRO A 53 -7.25 -0.26 -7.29
C PRO A 53 -7.82 1.12 -6.93
N PRO A 54 -8.58 1.83 -7.78
CA PRO A 54 -9.15 3.13 -7.41
C PRO A 54 -10.15 3.03 -6.25
N LEU A 55 -10.97 1.98 -6.19
CA LEU A 55 -11.88 1.76 -5.06
C LEU A 55 -11.11 1.55 -3.75
N ALA A 56 -10.08 0.70 -3.77
CA ALA A 56 -9.20 0.49 -2.62
C ALA A 56 -8.48 1.79 -2.23
N SER A 57 -8.11 2.64 -3.20
CA SER A 57 -7.44 3.92 -2.96
C SER A 57 -8.33 4.97 -2.29
N ILE A 58 -9.66 4.84 -2.38
CA ILE A 58 -10.60 5.73 -1.66
C ILE A 58 -10.76 5.25 -0.22
N LEU A 59 -10.91 3.94 -0.02
CA LEU A 59 -11.18 3.36 1.31
C LEU A 59 -9.94 3.33 2.19
N SER A 60 -8.77 3.02 1.61
CA SER A 60 -7.51 2.82 2.34
C SER A 60 -7.06 4.08 3.10
N PRO A 61 -6.93 5.28 2.49
CA PRO A 61 -6.52 6.48 3.20
C PRO A 61 -7.52 6.90 4.27
N LEU A 62 -8.81 6.62 4.09
CA LEU A 62 -9.83 6.96 5.08
C LEU A 62 -9.65 6.15 6.37
N MET A 63 -9.44 4.84 6.24
CA MET A 63 -9.21 3.95 7.37
C MET A 63 -7.83 4.17 8.02
N PHE A 64 -6.78 4.26 7.20
CA PHE A 64 -5.41 4.45 7.70
C PHE A 64 -5.15 5.86 8.20
N GLY A 65 -5.76 6.89 7.61
CA GLY A 65 -5.71 8.28 8.08
C GLY A 65 -6.40 8.43 9.43
N ALA A 66 -7.64 7.93 9.57
CA ALA A 66 -8.33 7.92 10.87
C ALA A 66 -7.56 7.12 11.94
N SER A 67 -6.95 5.99 11.56
CA SER A 67 -6.11 5.20 12.47
C SER A 67 -4.80 5.89 12.83
N ALA A 68 -4.20 6.65 11.90
CA ALA A 68 -2.98 7.42 12.15
C ALA A 68 -3.26 8.59 13.10
N ASP A 69 -4.39 9.29 12.92
CA ASP A 69 -4.82 10.38 13.79
C ASP A 69 -5.09 9.89 15.22
N GLN A 70 -5.67 8.69 15.38
CA GLN A 70 -5.92 8.09 16.69
C GLN A 70 -4.64 7.60 17.42
N ARG A 71 -3.50 7.43 16.74
CA ARG A 71 -2.25 7.03 17.43
C ARG A 71 -1.68 8.14 18.32
N ILE A 72 -2.07 9.39 18.12
CA ILE A 72 -1.93 10.45 19.13
C ILE A 72 -3.23 10.40 19.96
N SER A 73 -3.30 9.47 20.91
CA SER A 73 -4.52 9.25 21.68
C SER A 73 -5.03 10.56 22.31
N ALA A 74 -6.29 10.90 22.06
CA ALA A 74 -6.99 12.01 22.70
C ALA A 74 -7.00 11.89 24.23
N GLU A 75 -6.77 10.69 24.77
CA GLU A 75 -6.60 10.43 26.21
C GLU A 75 -5.33 11.11 26.77
N LYS A 76 -4.28 11.27 25.96
CA LYS A 76 -3.08 12.04 26.37
C LYS A 76 -3.29 13.56 26.31
N LEU A 77 -4.25 14.05 25.52
CA LEU A 77 -4.58 15.47 25.43
C LEU A 77 -5.45 15.92 26.61
N LEU A 78 -6.37 15.08 27.08
CA LEU A 78 -7.22 15.39 28.23
C LEU A 78 -6.50 15.24 29.58
N GLY A 79 -5.41 14.48 29.67
CA GLY A 79 -4.60 14.37 30.90
C GLY A 79 -3.57 15.49 31.08
N ILE A 80 -3.42 16.39 30.08
CA ILE A 80 -2.47 17.52 30.10
C ILE A 80 -3.20 18.86 30.31
N LEU A 81 -4.52 18.93 30.10
CA LEU A 81 -5.32 20.13 30.34
C LEU A 81 -5.84 20.21 31.78
#